data_AF-A0A955E0V3-F1
#
_entry.id   AF-A0A955E0V3-F1
#
_cell.length_a   1.000
_cell.length_b   1.000
_cell.length_c   1.000
_cell.angle_alpha   90.00
_cell.angle_beta   90.00
_cell.angle_gamma   90.00
#
_symmetry.space_group_name_H-M   'P 1'
#
loop_
_entity.id
_entity.type
_entity.pdbx_description
1 polymer ?
#
loop_
_entity_poly.entity_id
_entity_poly.type
_entity_poly.pdbx_seq_one_letter_code
_entity_poly.pdbx_strand_id
1 'polypeptide(L)'
;MDPSPQPTSRTIRFCVNNPPTLTERNDLIARGFVCRDCLGNCSACFEGRFLEIDSEFIEGGTYDEILQNASTPIENDRGAHESLKKKDE
;
A
#
# COMPACT_ATOMS: atom_id res chain seq x y z
N MET A 1 5.68 -35.95 6.83
CA MET A 1 6.03 -34.52 6.81
C MET A 1 4.96 -33.85 5.98
N ASP A 2 4.00 -33.22 6.65
CA ASP A 2 2.91 -32.48 6.00
C ASP A 2 3.36 -31.02 5.92
N PRO A 3 3.61 -30.44 4.74
CA PRO A 3 3.79 -29.00 4.63
C PRO A 3 2.41 -28.38 4.84
N SER A 4 2.10 -28.06 6.10
CA SER A 4 0.94 -27.23 6.44
C SER A 4 0.95 -25.98 5.53
N PRO A 5 -0.14 -25.69 4.82
CA PRO A 5 -0.21 -24.50 3.98
C PRO A 5 -0.23 -23.29 4.91
N GLN A 6 0.92 -22.63 5.08
CA GLN A 6 0.94 -21.33 5.72
C GLN A 6 0.12 -20.39 4.82
N PRO A 7 -1.00 -19.81 5.27
CA PRO A 7 -1.58 -18.70 4.54
C PRO A 7 -0.60 -17.54 4.69
N THR A 8 0.22 -17.29 3.66
CA THR A 8 0.98 -16.04 3.53
C THR A 8 0.01 -14.90 3.20
N SER A 9 -1.00 -14.71 4.05
CA SER A 9 -2.00 -13.67 3.87
C SER A 9 -1.37 -12.37 4.32
N ARG A 10 -0.87 -11.60 3.36
CA ARG A 10 -0.34 -10.26 3.61
C ARG A 10 -1.40 -9.43 4.31
N THR A 11 -1.00 -8.68 5.32
CA THR A 11 -1.93 -7.79 6.03
C THR A 11 -2.01 -6.48 5.26
N ILE A 12 -3.13 -6.23 4.60
CA ILE A 12 -3.40 -4.98 3.90
C ILE A 12 -4.21 -4.04 4.80
N ARG A 13 -3.73 -2.82 4.94
CA ARG A 13 -4.31 -1.73 5.72
C ARG A 13 -4.53 -0.49 4.86
N PHE A 14 -5.53 0.30 5.21
CA PHE A 14 -5.78 1.60 4.60
C PHE A 14 -6.17 2.62 5.66
N CYS A 15 -6.01 3.91 5.40
CA CYS A 15 -6.42 4.94 6.34
C CYS A 15 -7.86 5.37 6.11
N VAL A 16 -8.60 5.77 7.16
CA VAL A 16 -10.01 6.20 7.01
C VAL A 16 -10.19 7.38 6.04
N ASN A 17 -9.15 8.20 5.83
CA ASN A 17 -9.16 9.31 4.89
C ASN A 17 -8.46 9.00 3.54
N ASN A 18 -7.98 7.77 3.35
CA ASN A 18 -7.27 7.36 2.15
C ASN A 18 -7.58 5.90 1.79
N PRO A 19 -8.33 5.65 0.70
CA PRO A 19 -8.63 6.55 -0.42
C PRO A 19 -9.70 7.63 -0.12
N PRO A 20 -9.73 8.74 -0.91
CA PRO A 20 -10.49 9.95 -0.58
C PRO A 20 -12.01 9.78 -0.71
N THR A 21 -12.48 8.89 -1.59
CA THR A 21 -13.92 8.71 -1.80
C THR A 21 -14.51 7.68 -0.85
N LEU A 22 -15.79 7.85 -0.50
CA LEU A 22 -16.51 6.86 0.30
C LEU A 22 -16.65 5.52 -0.42
N THR A 23 -16.84 5.53 -1.74
CA THR A 23 -16.98 4.33 -2.56
C THR A 23 -15.74 3.43 -2.48
N GLU A 24 -14.55 4.00 -2.65
CA GLU A 24 -13.30 3.25 -2.59
C GLU A 24 -13.04 2.67 -1.19
N ARG A 25 -13.34 3.43 -0.13
CA ARG A 25 -13.23 2.92 1.25
C ARG A 25 -14.17 1.75 1.53
N ASN A 26 -15.41 1.84 1.07
CA ASN A 26 -16.38 0.76 1.23
C ASN A 26 -15.96 -0.50 0.47
N ASP A 27 -15.33 -0.36 -0.70
CA ASP A 27 -14.77 -1.49 -1.46
C ASP A 27 -13.62 -2.16 -0.70
N LEU A 28 -12.68 -1.40 -0.13
CA LEU A 28 -11.58 -1.97 0.68
C LEU A 28 -12.11 -2.69 1.93
N ILE A 29 -13.15 -2.16 2.58
CA ILE A 29 -13.83 -2.83 3.71
C ILE A 29 -14.50 -4.11 3.25
N ALA A 30 -15.21 -4.10 2.11
CA ALA A 30 -15.87 -5.28 1.56
C ALA A 30 -14.88 -6.39 1.17
N ARG A 31 -13.65 -6.02 0.79
CA ARG A 31 -12.52 -6.94 0.54
C ARG A 31 -11.89 -7.49 1.83
N GLY A 32 -12.25 -6.96 3.00
CA GLY A 32 -11.72 -7.39 4.29
C GLY A 32 -10.39 -6.74 4.68
N PHE A 33 -10.00 -5.63 4.04
CA PHE A 33 -8.80 -4.91 4.43
C PHE A 33 -9.01 -4.13 5.73
N VAL A 34 -7.93 -3.95 6.48
CA VAL A 34 -8.01 -3.35 7.81
C VAL A 34 -8.01 -1.83 7.70
N CYS A 35 -9.08 -1.19 8.18
CA CYS A 35 -9.12 0.26 8.29
C CYS A 35 -8.32 0.72 9.51
N ARG A 36 -7.38 1.65 9.29
CA ARG A 36 -6.66 2.40 10.31
C ARG A 36 -7.34 3.74 10.49
N ASP A 37 -7.89 3.97 11.67
CA ASP A 37 -8.42 5.28 12.01
C ASP A 37 -7.27 6.26 12.27
N CYS A 38 -7.10 7.20 11.36
CA CYS A 38 -6.04 8.19 11.44
C CYS A 38 -6.53 9.57 11.90
N LEU A 39 -7.85 9.77 12.10
CA LEU A 39 -8.50 11.01 12.60
C LEU A 39 -7.86 12.34 12.14
N GLY A 40 -7.32 12.41 10.91
CA GLY A 40 -6.67 13.62 10.37
C GLY A 40 -5.22 13.88 10.79
N ASN A 41 -4.61 13.01 11.61
CA ASN A 41 -3.22 13.16 12.08
C ASN A 41 -2.17 12.48 11.16
N CYS A 42 -2.61 11.77 10.12
CA CYS A 42 -1.70 11.12 9.19
C CYS A 42 -1.39 12.07 8.03
N SER A 43 -0.18 12.62 8.00
CA SER A 43 0.28 13.51 6.91
C SER A 43 0.21 12.81 5.55
N ALA A 44 0.55 11.52 5.51
CA ALA A 44 0.50 10.72 4.28
C ALA A 44 -0.90 10.68 3.63
N CYS A 45 -1.98 10.81 4.41
CA CYS A 45 -3.34 10.89 3.84
C CYS A 45 -3.57 12.13 2.98
N PHE A 46 -2.74 13.16 3.14
CA PHE A 46 -2.79 14.41 2.38
C PHE A 46 -1.72 14.49 1.29
N GLU A 47 -0.72 13.61 1.33
CA GLU A 47 0.40 13.61 0.39
C GLU A 47 0.10 12.80 -0.88
N GLY A 48 -0.71 11.75 -0.78
CA GLY A 48 -1.03 10.90 -1.92
C GLY A 48 -2.06 9.83 -1.60
N ARG A 49 -2.18 8.86 -2.50
CA ARG A 49 -3.07 7.70 -2.36
C ARG A 49 -2.24 6.45 -2.13
N PHE A 50 -2.54 5.70 -1.06
CA PHE A 50 -1.73 4.54 -0.66
C PHE A 50 -2.53 3.42 0.03
N LEU A 51 -1.90 2.25 0.11
CA LEU A 51 -2.22 1.15 1.03
C LEU A 51 -0.97 0.78 1.84
N GLU A 52 -1.14 0.32 3.09
CA GLU A 52 -0.06 -0.20 3.92
C GLU A 52 -0.11 -1.73 3.85
N ILE A 53 0.96 -2.38 3.39
CA ILE A 53 1.06 -3.84 3.23
C ILE A 53 2.27 -4.31 4.01
N ASP A 54 2.07 -5.17 5.01
CA ASP A 54 3.16 -5.71 5.84
C ASP A 54 4.11 -4.63 6.42
N SER A 55 3.56 -3.42 6.67
CA SER A 55 4.26 -2.21 7.15
C SER A 55 5.00 -1.38 6.09
N GLU A 56 4.80 -1.66 4.80
CA GLU A 56 5.30 -0.86 3.68
C GLU A 56 4.16 -0.06 3.03
N PHE A 57 4.43 1.18 2.62
CA PHE A 57 3.47 2.00 1.88
C PHE A 57 3.57 1.73 0.39
N ILE A 58 2.45 1.33 -0.20
CA ILE A 58 2.29 1.18 -1.63
C ILE A 58 1.45 2.34 -2.14
N GLU A 59 2.10 3.27 -2.83
CA GLU A 59 1.47 4.45 -3.41
C GLU A 59 1.04 4.22 -4.86
N GLY A 60 0.13 5.07 -5.34
CA GLY A 60 -0.32 5.07 -6.73
C GLY A 60 -1.13 6.32 -7.05
N GLY A 61 -1.16 6.71 -8.31
CA GLY A 61 -1.93 7.88 -8.77
C GLY A 61 -3.44 7.62 -8.81
N THR A 62 -3.85 6.35 -8.90
CA THR A 62 -5.27 5.95 -9.00
C THR A 62 -5.63 4.81 -8.04
N TYR A 63 -6.94 4.60 -7.83
CA TYR A 63 -7.44 3.49 -7.01
C TYR A 63 -7.07 2.12 -7.58
N ASP A 64 -7.26 1.93 -8.87
CA ASP A 64 -6.96 0.65 -9.53
C ASP A 64 -5.46 0.34 -9.48
N GLU A 65 -4.61 1.37 -9.62
CA GLU A 65 -3.15 1.23 -9.53
C GLU A 65 -2.70 0.76 -8.14
N ILE A 66 -3.19 1.38 -7.05
CA ILE A 66 -2.83 0.93 -5.70
C ILE A 66 -3.32 -0.50 -5.43
N LEU A 67 -4.48 -0.89 -5.95
CA LEU A 67 -5.01 -2.26 -5.80
C LEU A 67 -4.19 -3.28 -6.59
N GLN A 68 -3.80 -2.94 -7.81
CA GLN A 68 -2.97 -3.79 -8.66
C GLN A 68 -1.61 -4.01 -8.00
N ASN A 69 -0.97 -2.95 -7.52
CA ASN A 69 0.31 -3.03 -6.82
C ASN A 69 0.18 -3.83 -5.52
N ALA A 70 -0.92 -3.66 -4.77
CA ALA A 70 -1.17 -4.40 -3.54
C ALA A 70 -1.42 -5.90 -3.76
N SER A 71 -2.00 -6.26 -4.91
CA SER A 71 -2.29 -7.64 -5.28
C SER A 71 -1.08 -8.35 -5.91
N THR A 72 -0.07 -7.59 -6.31
CA THR A 72 1.14 -8.16 -6.90
C THR A 72 2.01 -8.73 -5.77
N PRO A 73 2.50 -9.98 -5.88
CA PRO A 73 3.56 -10.44 -5.00
C PRO A 73 4.70 -9.42 -5.10
N ILE A 74 5.13 -8.80 -3.99
CA ILE A 74 6.42 -8.12 -3.89
C ILE A 74 7.47 -9.13 -4.36
N GLU A 75 7.72 -9.16 -5.67
CA GLU A 75 8.98 -9.61 -6.19
C GLU A 75 9.99 -8.66 -5.58
N ASN A 76 11.00 -9.25 -4.96
CA ASN A 76 11.99 -8.61 -4.13
C ASN A 76 12.90 -7.73 -5.02
N ASP A 77 12.35 -6.72 -5.69
CA ASP A 77 13.11 -5.77 -6.48
C ASP A 77 13.71 -4.75 -5.52
N ARG A 78 14.82 -5.14 -4.92
CA ARG A 78 15.84 -4.22 -4.40
C ARG A 78 16.43 -3.42 -5.57
N GLY A 79 15.62 -2.61 -6.21
CA GLY A 79 16.04 -1.54 -7.12
C GLY A 79 16.42 -0.33 -6.29
N ALA A 80 17.65 -0.34 -5.77
CA ALA A 80 18.23 0.80 -5.08
C ALA A 80 18.00 2.08 -5.90
N HIS A 81 17.46 3.09 -5.21
CA HIS A 81 17.39 4.47 -5.63
C HIS A 81 18.82 4.97 -5.96
N GLU A 82 19.29 4.74 -7.18
CA GLU A 82 20.53 5.30 -7.69
C GLU A 82 20.30 6.81 -7.85
N SER A 83 20.69 7.53 -6.80
CA SER A 83 20.69 8.99 -6.79
C SER A 83 21.69 9.47 -7.84
N LEU A 84 21.15 10.01 -8.94
CA LEU A 84 21.84 10.93 -9.82
C LEU A 84 22.64 11.95 -9.01
N LYS A 85 23.97 11.97 -9.19
CA LYS A 85 24.72 13.23 -9.34
C LYS A 85 25.81 13.06 -10.38
N LYS A 86 25.56 13.69 -11.52
CA LYS A 86 26.50 13.91 -12.62
C LYS A 86 27.51 15.00 -12.25
N LYS A 87 28.75 14.76 -12.69
CA LYS A 87 29.75 15.71 -13.24
C LYS A 87 30.28 16.83 -12.35
N ASP A 88 31.54 16.66 -11.95
CA ASP A 88 32.53 17.75 -11.94
C ASP A 88 33.84 17.20 -12.52
N GLU A 89 34.13 17.57 -13.77
CA GLU A 89 35.48 17.62 -14.37
C GLU A 89 35.64 19.00 -15.01
#